data_AF-A0A1Y0I7I4-F1
#
_entry.id   AF-A0A1Y0I7I4-F1
#
_cell.length_a   1.000
_cell.length_b   1.000
_cell.length_c   1.000
_cell.angle_alpha   90.00
_cell.angle_beta   90.00
_cell.angle_gamma   90.00
#
_symmetry.space_group_name_H-M   'P 1'
#
loop_
_entity.id
_entity.type
_entity.pdbx_description
1 polymer ?
#
loop_
_entity_poly.entity_id
_entity_poly.type
_entity_poly.pdbx_seq_one_letter_code
_entity_poly.pdbx_strand_id
1 'polypeptide(L)'
;MKTCSILNWGESWELEYEVPLLSALASDIESVHTDLKCELDKASKECIFCEVIRADKIIAKICVDEHESGQPLYSVYLGSKEDEFHGFNKMTIISILSNYTDALPVKL
;
A
#
# COMPACT_ATOMS: atom_id res chain seq x y z
N MET A 1 -9.72 -25.86 -25.74
CA MET A 1 -9.37 -25.42 -24.38
C MET A 1 -10.60 -24.79 -23.76
N LYS A 2 -11.07 -25.30 -22.63
CA LYS A 2 -12.29 -24.80 -21.97
C LYS A 2 -11.93 -23.51 -21.24
N THR A 3 -12.53 -22.40 -21.67
CA THR A 3 -12.56 -21.14 -20.92
C THR A 3 -13.42 -21.35 -19.68
N CYS A 4 -12.81 -21.37 -18.50
CA CYS A 4 -13.53 -21.22 -17.24
C CYS A 4 -13.76 -19.73 -17.00
N SER A 5 -14.98 -19.27 -17.28
CA SER A 5 -15.48 -18.01 -16.74
C SER A 5 -16.04 -18.32 -15.35
N ILE A 6 -15.35 -17.90 -14.30
CA ILE A 6 -15.88 -17.98 -12.94
C ILE A 6 -16.74 -16.74 -12.70
N LEU A 7 -18.06 -16.96 -12.80
CA LEU A 7 -19.11 -16.15 -12.19
C LEU A 7 -19.20 -16.56 -10.74
N ASN A 8 -18.69 -15.72 -9.83
CA ASN A 8 -19.30 -15.36 -8.55
C ASN A 8 -18.24 -14.79 -7.61
N TRP A 9 -18.64 -13.76 -6.89
CA TRP A 9 -18.01 -13.27 -5.68
C TRP A 9 -17.49 -14.39 -4.78
N GLY A 10 -16.19 -14.68 -4.87
CA GLY A 10 -15.43 -15.04 -3.69
C GLY A 10 -14.31 -14.01 -3.51
N GLU A 11 -13.98 -13.52 -2.33
CA GLU A 11 -14.44 -13.91 -1.00
C GLU A 11 -14.06 -12.78 -0.02
N SER A 12 -15.01 -12.36 0.83
CA SER A 12 -14.93 -11.17 1.69
C SER A 12 -13.86 -11.23 2.80
N TRP A 13 -12.99 -12.23 2.81
CA TRP A 13 -12.04 -12.52 3.89
C TRP A 13 -10.60 -12.13 3.57
N GLU A 14 -10.21 -12.06 2.30
CA GLU A 14 -8.90 -11.48 1.90
C GLU A 14 -8.84 -10.00 2.32
N LEU A 15 -9.96 -9.28 2.13
CA LEU A 15 -10.10 -7.90 2.59
C LEU A 15 -10.13 -7.74 4.12
N GLU A 16 -10.58 -8.75 4.88
CA GLU A 16 -10.67 -8.68 6.35
C GLU A 16 -9.29 -8.62 7.02
N TYR A 17 -8.26 -9.20 6.40
CA TYR A 17 -6.89 -9.18 6.92
C TYR A 17 -6.08 -8.00 6.40
N GLU A 18 -6.26 -7.64 5.12
CA GLU A 18 -5.51 -6.54 4.48
C GLU A 18 -5.87 -5.17 5.09
N VAL A 19 -7.15 -4.90 5.35
CA VAL A 19 -7.60 -3.59 5.89
C VAL A 19 -7.00 -3.28 7.27
N PRO A 20 -7.03 -4.17 8.27
CA PRO A 20 -6.39 -3.91 9.57
C PRO A 20 -4.88 -3.68 9.47
N LEU A 21 -4.18 -4.42 8.60
CA LEU A 21 -2.74 -4.24 8.41
C LEU A 21 -2.40 -2.91 7.77
N LEU A 22 -3.13 -2.54 6.71
CA LEU A 22 -2.95 -1.25 6.06
C LEU A 22 -3.34 -0.10 7.01
N SER A 23 -4.36 -0.27 7.85
CA SER A 23 -4.74 0.71 8.87
C SER A 23 -3.66 0.88 9.95
N ALA A 24 -3.05 -0.22 10.39
CA ALA A 24 -1.94 -0.19 11.33
C ALA A 24 -0.69 0.48 10.71
N LEU A 25 -0.37 0.13 9.46
CA LEU A 25 0.71 0.77 8.70
C LEU A 25 0.46 2.26 8.52
N ALA A 26 -0.76 2.65 8.14
CA ALA A 26 -1.17 4.05 7.98
C ALA A 26 -0.94 4.83 9.28
N SER A 27 -1.36 4.27 10.42
CA SER A 27 -1.16 4.89 11.73
C SER A 27 0.32 5.08 12.05
N ASP A 28 1.16 4.09 11.73
CA ASP A 28 2.61 4.19 11.95
C ASP A 28 3.25 5.25 11.04
N ILE A 29 2.86 5.31 9.76
CA ILE A 29 3.34 6.33 8.82
C ILE A 29 2.98 7.73 9.31
N GLU A 30 1.71 7.97 9.66
CA GLU A 30 1.24 9.27 10.15
C GLU A 30 1.87 9.67 11.50
N SER A 31 2.22 8.69 12.33
CA SER A 31 2.94 8.94 13.59
C SER A 31 4.39 9.35 13.36
N VAL A 32 5.04 8.85 12.32
CA VAL A 32 6.44 9.18 11.99
C VAL A 32 6.51 10.46 11.14
N HIS A 33 5.55 10.64 10.23
CA HIS A 33 5.49 11.73 9.25
C HIS A 33 4.14 12.44 9.34
N THR A 34 4.09 13.54 10.11
CA THR A 34 2.85 14.27 10.40
C THR A 34 2.29 15.04 9.20
N ASP A 35 3.09 15.26 8.16
CA ASP A 35 2.71 15.87 6.90
C ASP A 35 2.19 14.86 5.87
N LEU A 36 2.26 13.56 6.18
CA LEU A 36 1.68 12.50 5.37
C LEU A 36 0.30 12.11 5.91
N LYS A 37 -0.58 11.76 4.98
CA LYS A 37 -1.89 11.18 5.25
C LYS A 37 -1.99 9.86 4.50
N CYS A 38 -2.61 8.87 5.13
CA CYS A 38 -2.76 7.55 4.56
C CYS A 38 -4.24 7.22 4.44
N GLU A 39 -4.75 7.17 3.22
CA GLU A 39 -6.15 6.89 2.93
C GLU A 39 -6.30 5.52 2.28
N LEU A 40 -7.21 4.70 2.79
CA LEU A 40 -7.52 3.41 2.16
C LEU A 40 -8.34 3.67 0.89
N ASP A 41 -7.79 3.31 -0.27
CA ASP A 41 -8.46 3.40 -1.57
C ASP A 41 -8.97 2.01 -2.02
N LYS A 42 -10.02 2.03 -2.84
CA LYS A 42 -10.74 0.83 -3.29
C LYS A 42 -9.81 -0.18 -3.93
N ALA A 43 -10.00 -1.43 -3.51
CA ALA A 43 -9.38 -2.62 -4.06
C ALA A 43 -9.38 -2.58 -5.60
N SER A 44 -8.19 -2.68 -6.20
CA SER A 44 -8.12 -3.22 -7.55
C SER A 44 -8.53 -4.70 -7.48
N LYS A 45 -8.74 -5.37 -8.61
CA LYS A 45 -9.14 -6.79 -8.64
C LYS A 45 -8.20 -7.74 -7.85
N GLU A 46 -7.04 -7.27 -7.41
CA GLU A 46 -5.97 -8.10 -6.85
C GLU A 46 -5.40 -7.58 -5.51
N CYS A 47 -5.70 -6.36 -5.03
CA CYS A 47 -5.17 -5.85 -3.74
C CYS A 47 -5.86 -4.56 -3.25
N ILE A 48 -5.93 -4.36 -1.92
CA ILE A 48 -6.26 -3.07 -1.29
C ILE A 48 -5.04 -2.17 -1.21
N PHE A 49 -5.24 -0.88 -1.49
CA PHE A 49 -4.19 0.12 -1.39
C PHE A 49 -4.41 1.10 -0.25
N CYS A 50 -3.30 1.51 0.37
CA CYS A 50 -3.17 2.72 1.15
C CYS A 50 -2.49 3.79 0.30
N GLU A 51 -3.21 4.87 -0.04
CA GLU A 51 -2.65 6.02 -0.73
C GLU A 51 -1.97 6.94 0.28
N VAL A 52 -0.68 7.20 0.05
CA VAL A 52 0.10 8.15 0.82
C VAL A 52 -0.03 9.51 0.15
N ILE A 53 -0.63 10.44 0.87
CA ILE A 53 -0.98 11.79 0.41
C ILE A 53 -0.12 12.79 1.16
N ARG A 54 0.43 13.75 0.42
CA ARG A 54 1.14 14.92 0.96
C ARG A 54 0.64 16.16 0.22
N ALA A 55 0.21 17.18 0.95
CA ALA A 55 -0.31 18.43 0.37
C ALA A 55 -1.34 18.19 -0.76
N ASP A 56 -2.36 17.38 -0.45
CA ASP A 56 -3.47 17.02 -1.36
C ASP A 56 -3.07 16.28 -2.65
N LYS A 57 -1.86 15.73 -2.71
CA LYS A 57 -1.37 14.93 -3.84
C LYS A 57 -0.94 13.55 -3.38
N ILE A 58 -1.36 12.53 -4.11
CA ILE A 58 -0.90 11.15 -3.91
C ILE A 58 0.56 11.09 -4.35
N ILE A 59 1.44 10.73 -3.43
CA ILE A 59 2.87 10.57 -3.69
C ILE A 59 3.29 9.10 -3.77
N ALA A 60 2.53 8.22 -3.12
CA ALA A 60 2.78 6.78 -3.16
C ALA A 60 1.48 5.99 -2.95
N LYS A 61 1.51 4.71 -3.34
CA LYS A 61 0.51 3.72 -2.95
C LYS A 61 1.20 2.56 -2.28
N ILE A 62 0.56 1.95 -1.30
CA ILE A 62 1.10 0.78 -0.60
C ILE A 62 0.04 -0.31 -0.63
N CYS A 63 0.44 -1.52 -0.97
CA CYS A 63 -0.42 -2.68 -0.96
C CYS A 63 0.19 -3.73 -0.01
N VAL A 64 -0.64 -4.64 0.50
CA VAL A 64 -0.19 -5.71 1.38
C VAL A 64 -0.68 -7.04 0.85
N ASP A 65 0.23 -8.00 0.81
CA ASP A 65 -0.02 -9.37 0.35
C ASP A 65 0.40 -10.36 1.45
N GLU A 66 -0.24 -11.52 1.47
CA GLU A 66 0.16 -12.63 2.32
C GLU A 66 1.36 -13.38 1.69
N HIS A 67 2.42 -13.60 2.48
CA HIS A 67 3.53 -14.44 2.06
C HIS A 67 3.31 -15.90 2.47
N GLU A 68 3.93 -16.84 1.76
CA GLU A 68 3.90 -18.28 2.07
C GLU A 68 4.34 -18.62 3.51
N SER A 69 5.09 -17.71 4.16
CA SER A 69 5.49 -17.84 5.57
C SER A 69 4.44 -17.35 6.58
N GLY A 70 3.27 -16.89 6.15
CA GLY A 70 2.22 -16.28 6.97
C GLY A 70 2.57 -14.89 7.52
N GLN A 71 3.62 -14.25 6.99
CA GLN A 71 3.99 -12.88 7.34
C GLN A 71 3.47 -11.92 6.25
N PRO A 72 2.98 -10.73 6.63
CA PRO A 72 2.55 -9.76 5.64
C PRO A 72 3.75 -9.15 4.93
N LEU A 73 3.66 -9.10 3.60
CA LEU A 73 4.60 -8.40 2.75
C LEU A 73 3.92 -7.19 2.15
N TYR A 74 4.62 -6.07 2.19
CA TYR A 74 4.13 -4.82 1.68
C TYR A 74 4.85 -4.50 0.37
N SER A 75 4.10 -3.96 -0.57
CA SER A 75 4.64 -3.38 -1.79
C SER A 75 4.33 -1.89 -1.82
N VAL A 76 5.29 -1.06 -2.22
CA VAL A 76 5.11 0.39 -2.36
C VAL A 76 5.39 0.82 -3.81
N TYR A 77 4.53 1.71 -4.29
CA TYR A 77 4.53 2.24 -5.65
C TYR A 77 4.70 3.76 -5.56
N LEU A 78 5.86 4.27 -5.96
CA LEU A 78 6.22 5.69 -5.77
C LEU A 78 6.02 6.49 -7.06
N GLY A 79 4.89 7.21 -7.20
CA GLY A 79 4.64 8.16 -8.30
C GLY A 79 4.54 7.59 -9.73
N SER A 80 5.50 6.79 -10.18
CA SER A 80 5.61 6.17 -11.52
C SER A 80 5.61 4.63 -11.41
N LYS A 81 5.34 3.93 -12.52
CA LYS A 81 5.41 2.46 -12.59
C LYS A 81 6.84 1.90 -12.56
N GLU A 82 7.86 2.75 -12.65
CA GLU A 82 9.27 2.31 -12.63
C GLU A 82 9.83 2.22 -11.21
N ASP A 83 9.16 2.85 -10.24
CA ASP A 83 9.58 2.91 -8.83
C ASP A 83 8.67 2.05 -7.94
N GLU A 84 8.57 0.76 -8.28
CA GLU A 84 7.78 -0.25 -7.57
C GLU A 84 8.71 -1.16 -6.75
N PHE A 85 8.41 -1.29 -5.46
CA PHE A 85 9.20 -2.06 -4.50
C PHE A 85 8.30 -3.08 -3.82
N HIS A 86 8.63 -4.37 -3.91
CA HIS A 86 7.79 -5.46 -3.41
C HIS A 86 8.50 -6.29 -2.34
N GLY A 87 7.71 -6.94 -1.48
CA GLY A 87 8.24 -7.97 -0.58
C GLY A 87 8.96 -7.43 0.65
N PHE A 88 8.55 -6.25 1.14
CA PHE A 88 9.18 -5.61 2.29
C PHE A 88 8.35 -5.74 3.55
N ASN A 89 9.03 -5.71 4.70
CA ASN A 89 8.33 -5.54 5.97
C ASN A 89 7.91 -4.07 6.16
N LYS A 90 7.00 -3.86 7.12
CA LYS A 90 6.48 -2.54 7.50
C LYS A 90 7.56 -1.47 7.72
N MET A 91 8.63 -1.79 8.45
CA MET A 91 9.68 -0.82 8.77
C MET A 91 10.44 -0.35 7.53
N THR A 92 10.69 -1.26 6.58
CA THR A 92 11.36 -0.92 5.33
C THR A 92 10.50 0.00 4.47
N ILE A 93 9.18 -0.22 4.40
CA ILE A 93 8.26 0.68 3.69
C ILE A 93 8.31 2.10 4.26
N ILE A 94 8.23 2.25 5.59
CA ILE A 94 8.31 3.57 6.24
C ILE A 94 9.64 4.25 5.90
N SER A 95 10.76 3.52 5.90
CA SER A 95 12.05 4.09 5.50
C SER A 95 12.11 4.51 4.03
N ILE A 96 11.53 3.73 3.12
CA ILE A 96 11.45 4.07 1.69
C ILE A 96 10.64 5.36 1.51
N LEU A 97 9.48 5.46 2.17
CA LEU A 97 8.62 6.63 2.12
C LEU A 97 9.30 7.87 2.68
N SER A 98 10.04 7.76 3.80
CA SER A 98 10.82 8.87 4.36
C SER A 98 11.82 9.41 3.34
N ASN A 99 12.66 8.53 2.78
CA ASN A 99 13.69 8.92 1.82
C ASN A 99 13.09 9.54 0.55
N TYR A 100 11.99 8.97 0.06
CA TYR A 100 11.28 9.50 -1.11
C TYR A 100 10.67 10.88 -0.81
N THR A 101 10.01 11.03 0.33
CA THR A 101 9.37 12.27 0.77
C THR A 101 10.38 13.41 0.95
N ASP A 102 11.57 13.10 1.47
CA ASP A 102 12.67 14.06 1.63
C ASP A 102 13.27 14.48 0.27
N ALA A 103 13.24 13.59 -0.72
CA ALA A 103 13.71 13.88 -2.07
C ALA A 103 12.71 14.69 -2.92
N LEU A 104 11.42 14.65 -2.58
CA LEU A 104 10.40 15.43 -3.28
C LEU A 104 10.55 16.94 -2.99
N PRO A 105 10.44 17.80 -4.01
CA PRO A 105 10.50 19.23 -3.80
C PRO A 105 9.36 19.69 -2.88
N VAL A 106 9.69 20.47 -1.85
CA VAL A 106 8.75 21.00 -0.84
C VAL A 106 7.67 21.92 -1.45
N LYS A 107 7.82 22.33 -2.71
CA LYS A 107 6.83 23.14 -3.44
C LYS A 107 5.86 22.24 -4.19
N LEU A 108 4.69 21.98 -3.60
CA LEU A 108 3.48 21.52 -4.30
C LEU A 108 2.47 22.65 -4.46
#